data_AF-K1SCL2-F1
#
_entry.id   AF-K1SCL2-F1
#
_cell.length_a   1.000
_cell.length_b   1.000
_cell.length_c   1.000
_cell.angle_alpha   90.00
_cell.angle_beta   90.00
_cell.angle_gamma   90.00
#
_symmetry.space_group_name_H-M   'P 1'
#
loop_
_entity.id
_entity.type
_entity.pdbx_description
1 polymer ?
#
loop_
_entity_poly.entity_id
_entity_poly.type
_entity_poly.pdbx_seq_one_letter_code
_entity_poly.pdbx_strand_id
1 'polypeptide(L)'
;MTLQEKHVRIIAINDINSELDDKEIESWIRLTRVLTHEIMNSVTPITSLSDTLLSLHQNVDEEIRGGLEVISSTGKSLIAFVESYRKFTHIPTPQPSLFYVNKFAERLTRLARHHNNYPNITIRIDVEPEDLIVYADEN
;
A
#
# COMPACT_ATOMS: atom_id res chain seq x y z
N MET A 1 -29.22 -28.14 -36.79
CA MET A 1 -28.92 -29.54 -36.48
C MET A 1 -30.24 -30.30 -36.48
N THR A 2 -30.36 -31.37 -37.26
CA THR A 2 -31.57 -32.21 -37.33
C THR A 2 -31.40 -33.41 -36.41
N LEU A 3 -32.25 -33.52 -35.40
CA LEU A 3 -32.39 -34.73 -34.59
C LEU A 3 -33.74 -35.36 -34.97
N GLN A 4 -33.74 -36.61 -35.43
CA GLN A 4 -34.95 -37.32 -35.88
C GLN A 4 -35.81 -36.49 -36.86
N GLU A 5 -35.20 -35.97 -37.93
CA GLU A 5 -35.86 -35.17 -38.99
C GLU A 5 -36.55 -33.86 -38.52
N LYS A 6 -36.40 -33.45 -37.25
CA LYS A 6 -36.89 -32.17 -36.76
C LYS A 6 -35.76 -31.14 -36.68
N HIS A 7 -36.04 -29.94 -37.18
CA HIS A 7 -35.16 -28.80 -36.99
C HIS A 7 -35.13 -28.39 -35.52
N VAL A 8 -33.99 -28.59 -34.87
CA VAL A 8 -33.77 -28.15 -33.49
C VAL A 8 -32.83 -26.94 -33.49
N ARG A 9 -33.17 -25.94 -32.66
CA ARG A 9 -32.31 -24.81 -32.34
C ARG A 9 -31.93 -24.93 -30.86
N ILE A 10 -30.63 -25.01 -30.60
CA ILE A 10 -30.09 -24.99 -29.24
C ILE A 10 -29.71 -23.55 -28.93
N ILE A 11 -30.15 -23.04 -27.79
CA ILE A 11 -29.77 -21.74 -27.26
C ILE A 11 -29.12 -22.02 -25.91
N ALA A 12 -27.88 -21.57 -25.73
CA ALA A 12 -27.19 -21.57 -24.45
C ALA A 12 -27.14 -20.13 -23.94
N ILE A 13 -27.57 -19.91 -22.70
CA ILE A 13 -27.52 -18.63 -22.00
C ILE A 13 -26.67 -18.87 -20.77
N ASN A 14 -25.57 -18.13 -20.65
CA ASN A 14 -24.74 -18.13 -19.45
C ASN A 14 -24.79 -16.73 -18.85
N ASP A 15 -25.02 -16.66 -17.54
CA ASP A 15 -24.82 -15.43 -16.79
C ASP A 15 -23.31 -15.23 -16.61
N ILE A 16 -22.81 -14.08 -17.04
CA ILE A 16 -21.37 -13.72 -16.97
C ILE A 16 -21.17 -12.42 -16.17
N ASN A 17 -22.20 -11.97 -15.43
CA ASN A 17 -22.13 -10.71 -14.70
C ASN A 17 -21.02 -10.75 -13.64
N SER A 18 -20.86 -11.85 -12.92
CA SER A 18 -19.79 -12.02 -11.93
C SER A 18 -18.38 -11.88 -12.54
N GLU A 19 -18.15 -12.51 -13.69
CA GLU A 19 -16.86 -12.49 -14.37
C GLU A 19 -16.56 -11.13 -15.01
N LEU A 20 -17.61 -10.41 -15.43
CA LEU A 20 -17.50 -9.03 -15.87
C LEU A 20 -17.15 -8.10 -14.70
N ASP A 21 -17.87 -8.20 -13.59
CA ASP A 21 -17.63 -7.40 -12.39
C ASP A 21 -16.21 -7.61 -11.85
N ASP A 22 -15.74 -8.86 -11.78
CA ASP A 22 -14.38 -9.21 -11.36
C ASP A 22 -13.33 -8.58 -12.29
N LYS A 23 -13.54 -8.62 -13.61
CA LYS A 23 -12.65 -8.00 -14.60
C LYS A 23 -12.63 -6.48 -14.51
N GLU A 24 -13.78 -5.87 -14.25
CA GLU A 24 -13.88 -4.43 -14.04
C GLU A 24 -13.08 -4.03 -12.80
N ILE A 25 -13.28 -4.73 -11.67
CA ILE A 25 -12.52 -4.50 -10.43
C ILE A 25 -11.01 -4.65 -10.68
N GLU A 26 -10.57 -5.71 -11.37
CA GLU A 26 -9.15 -5.91 -11.71
C GLU A 26 -8.60 -4.74 -12.54
N SER A 27 -9.37 -4.28 -13.53
CA SER A 27 -8.99 -3.16 -14.40
C SER A 27 -8.90 -1.85 -13.62
N TRP A 28 -9.86 -1.60 -12.71
CA TRP A 28 -9.85 -0.46 -11.81
C TRP A 28 -8.62 -0.47 -10.89
N ILE A 29 -8.29 -1.60 -10.27
CA ILE A 29 -7.08 -1.74 -9.43
C ILE A 29 -5.82 -1.44 -10.25
N ARG A 30 -5.72 -1.98 -11.47
CA ARG A 30 -4.58 -1.77 -12.36
C ARG A 30 -4.42 -0.30 -12.74
N LEU A 31 -5.52 0.37 -13.07
CA LEU A 31 -5.52 1.81 -13.39
C LEU A 31 -5.09 2.64 -12.19
N THR A 32 -5.62 2.38 -10.99
CA THR A 32 -5.20 3.06 -9.77
C THR A 32 -3.70 2.91 -9.52
N ARG A 33 -3.13 1.74 -9.76
CA ARG A 33 -1.69 1.48 -9.62
C ARG A 33 -0.86 2.31 -10.60
N VAL A 34 -1.23 2.33 -11.88
CA VAL A 34 -0.54 3.12 -12.90
C VAL A 34 -0.62 4.61 -12.57
N LEU A 35 -1.81 5.13 -12.24
CA LEU A 35 -1.99 6.53 -11.89
C LEU A 35 -1.16 6.94 -10.66
N THR A 36 -1.15 6.10 -9.63
CA THR A 36 -0.33 6.31 -8.43
C THR A 36 1.15 6.42 -8.79
N HIS A 37 1.64 5.52 -9.64
CA HIS A 37 3.01 5.53 -10.13
C HIS A 37 3.32 6.82 -10.91
N GLU A 38 2.45 7.24 -11.82
CA GLU A 38 2.64 8.47 -12.60
C GLU A 38 2.61 9.73 -11.75
N ILE A 39 1.76 9.79 -10.72
CA ILE A 39 1.75 10.89 -9.74
C ILE A 39 3.08 10.90 -8.98
N MET A 40 3.53 9.76 -8.44
CA MET A 40 4.80 9.69 -7.72
C MET A 40 6.00 10.07 -8.61
N ASN A 41 6.02 9.64 -9.88
CA ASN A 41 7.07 10.00 -10.82
C ASN A 41 7.14 11.49 -11.11
N SER A 42 5.99 12.16 -11.09
CA SER A 42 5.91 13.61 -11.33
C SER A 42 6.27 14.42 -10.08
N VAL A 43 5.81 13.98 -8.90
CA VAL A 43 5.91 14.75 -7.64
C VAL A 43 7.23 14.52 -6.90
N THR A 44 7.78 13.30 -6.95
CA THR A 44 9.00 12.95 -6.20
C THR A 44 10.20 13.81 -6.60
N PRO A 45 10.51 14.00 -7.90
CA PRO A 45 11.65 14.84 -8.30
C PRO A 45 11.46 16.31 -7.93
N ILE A 46 10.23 16.83 -8.01
CA ILE A 46 9.91 18.22 -7.63
C ILE A 46 10.18 18.42 -6.13
N THR A 47 9.73 17.46 -5.31
CA THR A 47 9.91 17.48 -3.87
C THR A 47 11.39 17.38 -3.49
N SER A 48 12.15 16.48 -4.12
CA SER A 48 13.58 16.29 -3.81
C SER A 48 14.45 17.46 -4.27
N LEU A 49 14.16 18.06 -5.42
CA LEU A 49 14.81 19.29 -5.88
C LEU A 49 14.53 20.45 -4.93
N SER A 50 13.27 20.60 -4.49
CA SER A 50 12.88 21.62 -3.53
C SER A 50 13.63 21.47 -2.20
N ASP A 51 13.71 20.26 -1.64
CA ASP A 51 14.50 19.97 -0.43
C ASP A 51 15.99 20.23 -0.63
N THR A 52 16.54 19.87 -1.79
CA THR A 52 17.95 20.13 -2.12
C THR A 52 18.24 21.62 -2.17
N LEU A 53 17.38 22.42 -2.81
CA LEU A 53 17.53 23.87 -2.89
C LEU A 53 17.43 24.54 -1.51
N LEU A 54 16.54 24.07 -0.64
CA LEU A 54 16.44 24.53 0.75
C LEU A 54 17.70 24.25 1.57
N SER A 55 18.37 23.12 1.33
CA SER A 55 19.59 22.71 2.04
C SER A 55 20.87 23.45 1.60
N LEU A 56 20.95 23.90 0.34
CA LEU A 56 22.17 24.42 -0.25
C LEU A 56 22.41 25.91 -0.01
N HIS A 57 21.38 26.69 0.31
CA HIS A 57 21.49 28.15 0.37
C HIS A 57 21.02 28.73 1.70
N GLN A 58 21.96 29.23 2.50
CA GLN A 58 21.67 29.98 3.73
C GLN A 58 21.26 31.45 3.46
N ASN A 59 21.60 32.01 2.30
CA ASN A 59 21.36 33.42 1.94
C ASN A 59 20.32 33.61 0.82
N VAL A 60 19.40 32.65 0.64
CA VAL A 60 18.28 32.81 -0.30
C VAL A 60 17.25 33.78 0.28
N ASP A 61 16.65 34.60 -0.58
CA ASP A 61 15.53 35.47 -0.25
C ASP A 61 14.45 34.69 0.51
N GLU A 62 13.96 35.26 1.61
CA GLU A 62 12.97 34.62 2.47
C GLU A 62 11.68 34.26 1.70
N GLU A 63 11.31 35.03 0.67
CA GLU A 63 10.18 34.71 -0.21
C GLU A 63 10.42 33.44 -1.02
N ILE A 64 11.64 33.25 -1.55
CA ILE A 64 12.01 32.06 -2.32
C ILE A 64 12.10 30.85 -1.39
N ARG A 65 12.66 31.01 -0.18
CA ARG A 65 12.67 29.96 0.85
C ARG A 65 11.26 29.52 1.19
N GLY A 66 10.36 30.47 1.49
CA GLY A 66 8.96 30.18 1.79
C GLY A 66 8.26 29.46 0.64
N GLY A 67 8.49 29.89 -0.61
CA GLY A 67 7.96 29.20 -1.79
C GLY A 67 8.43 27.75 -1.91
N LEU A 68 9.72 27.49 -1.68
CA LEU A 68 10.28 26.14 -1.70
C LEU A 68 9.73 25.27 -0.56
N GLU A 69 9.57 25.81 0.64
CA GLU A 69 8.97 25.07 1.77
C GLU A 69 7.52 24.67 1.48
N VAL A 70 6.74 25.55 0.86
CA VAL A 70 5.37 25.25 0.42
C VAL A 70 5.37 24.15 -0.63
N ILE A 71 6.27 24.20 -1.62
CA ILE A 71 6.38 23.16 -2.66
C ILE A 71 6.76 21.81 -2.05
N SER A 72 7.78 21.77 -1.18
CA SER A 72 8.23 20.54 -0.51
C SER A 72 7.14 19.93 0.37
N SER A 73 6.51 20.73 1.23
CA SER A 73 5.46 20.26 2.14
C SER A 73 4.21 19.77 1.39
N THR A 74 3.83 20.46 0.31
CA THR A 74 2.72 20.04 -0.56
C THR A 74 3.05 18.73 -1.28
N GLY A 75 4.26 18.61 -1.83
CA GLY A 75 4.72 17.39 -2.49
C GLY A 75 4.72 16.18 -1.56
N LYS A 76 5.25 16.34 -0.34
CA LYS A 76 5.24 15.31 0.72
C LYS A 76 3.82 14.90 1.11
N SER A 77 2.93 15.87 1.27
CA SER A 77 1.52 15.61 1.61
C SER A 77 0.80 14.83 0.51
N LEU A 78 1.05 15.17 -0.77
CA LEU A 78 0.47 14.47 -1.90
C LEU A 78 1.00 13.04 -2.03
N ILE A 79 2.31 12.82 -1.83
CA ILE A 79 2.89 11.48 -1.81
C ILE A 79 2.23 10.64 -0.70
N ALA A 80 2.14 11.17 0.52
CA ALA A 80 1.50 10.46 1.64
C ALA A 80 0.03 10.13 1.37
N PHE A 81 -0.73 11.07 0.77
CA PHE A 81 -2.11 10.85 0.38
C PHE A 81 -2.25 9.73 -0.65
N VAL A 82 -1.45 9.77 -1.71
CA VAL A 82 -1.45 8.77 -2.79
C VAL A 82 -1.03 7.40 -2.28
N GLU A 83 -0.04 7.31 -1.40
CA GLU A 83 0.36 6.05 -0.76
C GLU A 83 -0.75 5.47 0.13
N SER A 84 -1.44 6.32 0.90
CA SER A 84 -2.58 5.91 1.73
C SER A 84 -3.71 5.34 0.87
N TYR A 85 -4.02 6.02 -0.23
CA TYR A 85 -5.03 5.55 -1.19
C TYR A 85 -4.62 4.21 -1.83
N ARG A 86 -3.35 4.06 -2.23
CA ARG A 86 -2.83 2.79 -2.77
C ARG A 86 -2.99 1.64 -1.79
N LYS A 87 -2.70 1.86 -0.50
CA LYS A 87 -2.87 0.85 0.56
C LYS A 87 -4.34 0.47 0.76
N PHE A 88 -5.25 1.42 0.60
CA PHE A 88 -6.70 1.18 0.73
C PHE A 88 -7.26 0.37 -0.46
N THR A 89 -6.86 0.70 -1.69
CA THR A 89 -7.39 0.05 -2.89
C THR A 89 -6.68 -1.24 -3.25
N HIS A 90 -5.51 -1.51 -2.66
CA HIS A 90 -4.70 -2.68 -2.99
C HIS A 90 -4.06 -3.27 -1.75
N ILE A 91 -4.46 -4.51 -1.44
CA ILE A 91 -3.73 -5.34 -0.49
C ILE A 91 -2.47 -5.83 -1.23
N PRO A 92 -1.25 -5.44 -0.79
CA PRO A 92 -0.03 -5.92 -1.41
C PRO A 92 0.02 -7.44 -1.33
N THR A 93 0.60 -8.08 -2.35
CA THR A 93 0.86 -9.52 -2.31
C THR A 93 1.80 -9.84 -1.15
N PRO A 94 1.43 -10.76 -0.24
CA PRO A 94 2.29 -11.10 0.89
C PRO A 94 3.67 -11.57 0.43
N GLN A 95 4.72 -11.14 1.13
CA GLN A 95 6.10 -11.58 0.93
C GLN A 95 6.55 -12.46 2.11
N PRO A 96 6.14 -13.75 2.13
CA PRO A 96 6.44 -14.62 3.25
C PRO A 96 7.94 -14.88 3.39
N SER A 97 8.40 -14.90 4.63
CA SER A 97 9.78 -15.24 4.98
C SER A 97 9.78 -16.09 6.26
N LEU A 98 10.90 -16.77 6.52
CA LEU A 98 11.09 -17.49 7.78
C LEU A 98 11.54 -16.50 8.85
N PHE A 99 10.81 -16.43 9.96
CA PHE A 99 11.18 -15.60 11.10
C PHE A 99 10.86 -16.28 12.44
N TYR A 100 11.58 -15.87 13.49
CA TYR A 100 11.33 -16.31 14.86
C TYR A 100 10.15 -15.55 15.46
N VAL A 101 9.13 -16.28 15.91
CA VAL A 101 7.91 -15.70 16.49
C VAL A 101 8.22 -14.88 17.75
N ASN A 102 9.16 -15.35 18.57
CA ASN A 102 9.74 -14.61 19.71
C ASN A 102 10.15 -13.19 19.31
N LYS A 103 10.97 -13.04 18.26
CA LYS A 103 11.58 -11.76 17.88
C LYS A 103 10.56 -10.80 17.31
N PHE A 104 9.60 -11.35 16.58
CA PHE A 104 8.45 -10.62 16.08
C PHE A 104 7.60 -10.05 17.24
N ALA A 105 7.22 -10.89 18.21
CA ALA A 105 6.41 -10.47 19.37
C ALA A 105 7.13 -9.44 20.27
N GLU A 106 8.44 -9.58 20.47
CA GLU A 106 9.28 -8.59 21.18
C GLU A 106 9.23 -7.22 20.47
N ARG A 107 9.35 -7.21 19.14
CA ARG A 107 9.28 -5.97 18.34
C ARG A 107 7.92 -5.31 18.44
N LEU A 108 6.83 -6.07 18.35
CA LEU A 108 5.46 -5.55 18.51
C LEU A 108 5.23 -4.93 19.89
N THR A 109 5.72 -5.60 20.95
CA THR A 109 5.60 -5.10 22.33
C THR A 109 6.35 -3.78 22.51
N ARG A 110 7.54 -3.65 21.91
CA ARG A 110 8.31 -2.39 21.94
C ARG A 110 7.58 -1.26 21.20
N LEU A 111 7.00 -1.54 20.04
CA LEU A 111 6.19 -0.59 19.26
C LEU A 111 4.97 -0.11 20.05
N ALA A 112 4.21 -1.04 20.64
CA ALA A 112 3.03 -0.73 21.42
C ALA A 112 3.32 0.18 22.62
N ARG A 113 4.44 -0.06 23.32
CA ARG A 113 4.87 0.77 24.45
C ARG A 113 5.35 2.16 24.04
N HIS A 114 5.90 2.31 22.84
CA HIS A 114 6.42 3.59 22.36
C HIS A 114 5.30 4.56 21.96
N HIS A 115 4.21 4.05 21.37
CA HIS A 115 3.12 4.88 20.90
C HIS A 115 2.19 5.38 22.02
N ASN A 116 2.11 4.66 23.14
CA ASN A 116 1.28 5.04 24.28
C ASN A 116 1.92 4.53 25.57
N ASN A 117 2.29 5.44 26.47
CA ASN A 117 2.78 5.09 27.78
C ASN A 117 1.56 4.66 28.64
N TYR A 118 1.21 3.38 28.61
CA TYR A 118 0.11 2.83 29.42
C TYR A 118 0.65 2.29 30.75
N PRO A 119 0.66 3.08 31.84
CA PRO A 119 1.27 2.68 33.11
C PRO A 119 0.58 1.46 33.75
N ASN A 120 -0.64 1.13 33.34
CA ASN A 120 -1.48 0.10 33.96
C ASN A 120 -1.62 -1.17 33.10
N ILE A 121 -0.90 -1.28 31.99
CA ILE A 121 -1.02 -2.43 31.07
C ILE A 121 0.23 -3.30 31.16
N THR A 122 0.03 -4.58 31.47
CA THR A 122 1.09 -5.60 31.43
C THR A 122 0.97 -6.42 30.15
N ILE A 123 1.99 -6.38 29.31
CA ILE A 123 2.10 -7.23 28.10
C ILE A 123 2.98 -8.42 28.44
N ARG A 124 2.48 -9.64 28.24
CA ARG A 124 3.21 -10.90 28.38
C ARG A 124 3.30 -11.58 27.02
N ILE A 125 4.47 -12.10 26.69
CA ILE A 125 4.73 -12.88 25.48
C ILE A 125 4.95 -14.32 25.94
N ASP A 126 4.23 -15.26 25.34
CA ASP A 126 4.40 -16.69 25.55
C ASP A 126 4.47 -17.37 24.18
N VAL A 127 5.57 -18.07 23.91
CA VAL A 127 5.86 -18.70 22.61
C VAL A 127 6.39 -20.10 22.89
N GLU A 128 5.67 -21.11 22.41
CA GLU A 128 6.04 -22.52 22.56
C GLU A 128 6.06 -23.22 21.18
N PRO A 129 7.16 -23.89 20.79
CA PRO A 129 8.47 -23.92 21.45
C PRO A 129 9.20 -22.57 21.38
N GLU A 130 10.22 -22.35 22.23
CA GLU A 130 10.92 -21.07 22.35
C GLU A 130 11.61 -20.62 21.05
N ASP A 131 12.00 -21.57 20.22
CA ASP A 131 12.62 -21.38 18.91
C ASP A 131 11.63 -21.51 17.73
N LEU A 132 10.32 -21.31 17.97
CA LEU A 132 9.29 -21.40 16.94
C LEU A 132 9.60 -20.46 15.75
N ILE A 133 9.77 -21.07 14.58
CA ILE A 133 9.91 -20.41 13.29
C ILE A 133 8.64 -20.63 12.47
N VAL A 134 8.14 -19.57 11.83
CA VAL A 134 6.99 -19.65 10.92
C VAL A 134 7.37 -19.09 9.54
N TYR A 135 6.71 -19.59 8.50
CA TYR A 135 6.78 -19.04 7.15
C TYR A 135 5.53 -18.19 6.89
N ALA A 136 5.65 -16.87 7.07
CA ALA A 136 4.56 -15.91 6.92
C ALA A 136 5.11 -14.54 6.53
N ASP A 137 4.23 -13.61 6.14
CA ASP A 137 4.62 -12.21 5.93
C ASP A 137 4.69 -11.48 7.29
N GLU A 138 5.84 -10.89 7.58
CA GLU A 138 6.15 -10.21 8.84
C GLU A 138 5.81 -8.70 8.79
N ASN A 139 5.55 -8.15 7.59
CA ASN A 139 5.41 -6.72 7.31
C ASN A 139 3.96 -6.23 7.15
#